data_AF-A0A817P241-F1
#
_entry.id   AF-A0A817P241-F1
#
_cell.length_a   1.000
_cell.length_b   1.000
_cell.length_c   1.000
_cell.angle_alpha   90.00
_cell.angle_beta   90.00
_cell.angle_gamma   90.00
#
_symmetry.space_group_name_H-M   'P 1'
#
loop_
_entity.id
_entity.type
_entity.pdbx_description
1 polymer ?
#
loop_
_entity_poly.entity_id
_entity_poly.type
_entity_poly.pdbx_seq_one_letter_code
_entity_poly.pdbx_strand_id
1 'polypeptide(L)'
;MIINYLTLANGDCIPMASNVKLIFEVHNIDNASPATVSRCGMIFMSSTILPWRPIFQAWMNKPIKTIGIYIFEILEKHFDELFKLLITKCLPKMKVNECNYIKQIIDLLDGLLNKEIKYTKIFLERLTIFALMWSMGSLLELNDRAKLEQYFIGQSDINIPKNIPQGDSIFDYLVNDNGQWEHWSTRVESWEYPKDEKIDFASILVPNIGNVRILSKQEKAVLLIGEPGTAKTVIITSYLKHYDSEQHLTRIINFSSITTSSLIQKTIENFVDKRVANIFSPLYGRKMTIFIDDINTFTPTAGPAGTGKTESIKDLAKAMGLLCVVTNCVEGMDYQSIGKNLNRLCQTDDWGCFDEFNRIEASVLSVVSTQVKSIQQALSLHVEQFFF
;
A
#
# COMPACT_ATOMS: atom_id res chain seq x y z
N MET A 1 24.73 -4.01 18.81
CA MET A 1 24.60 -3.46 20.17
C MET A 1 25.23 -4.45 21.13
N ILE A 2 26.14 -4.03 22.00
CA ILE A 2 26.62 -4.89 23.08
C ILE A 2 25.78 -4.54 24.32
N ILE A 3 24.63 -5.18 24.45
CA ILE A 3 23.89 -5.16 25.73
C ILE A 3 24.52 -6.25 26.58
N ASN A 4 25.08 -5.90 27.72
CA ASN A 4 25.59 -6.89 28.69
C ASN A 4 24.46 -7.40 29.59
N TYR A 5 23.46 -6.56 29.89
CA TYR A 5 22.32 -6.88 30.75
C TYR A 5 21.04 -6.22 30.21
N LEU A 6 19.95 -6.98 30.17
CA LEU A 6 18.60 -6.48 29.92
C LEU A 6 17.91 -6.25 31.27
N THR A 7 17.61 -5.00 31.60
CA THR A 7 16.88 -4.67 32.83
C THR A 7 15.38 -4.67 32.57
N LEU A 8 14.65 -5.52 33.28
CA LEU A 8 13.19 -5.59 33.25
C LEU A 8 12.57 -4.49 34.11
N ALA A 9 11.29 -4.19 33.88
CA ALA A 9 10.56 -3.14 34.61
C ALA A 9 10.44 -3.42 36.13
N ASN A 10 10.56 -4.67 36.55
CA ASN A 10 10.60 -5.07 37.96
C ASN A 10 12.01 -4.93 38.59
N GLY A 11 13.01 -4.46 37.83
CA GLY A 11 14.39 -4.27 38.29
C GLY A 11 15.32 -5.47 38.07
N ASP A 12 14.80 -6.60 37.57
CA ASP A 12 15.63 -7.78 37.30
C ASP A 12 16.58 -7.52 36.13
N CYS A 13 17.85 -7.88 36.30
CA CYS A 13 18.87 -7.77 35.26
C CYS A 13 19.17 -9.14 34.67
N ILE A 14 18.77 -9.36 33.43
CA ILE A 14 19.06 -10.61 32.69
C ILE A 14 20.37 -10.42 31.94
N PRO A 15 21.44 -11.18 32.25
CA PRO A 15 22.67 -11.12 31.47
C PRO A 15 22.42 -11.65 30.05
N MET A 16 22.89 -10.90 29.05
CA MET A 16 22.82 -11.34 27.66
C MET A 16 23.95 -12.31 27.36
N ALA A 17 23.62 -13.51 26.88
CA ALA A 17 24.62 -14.48 26.47
C ALA A 17 25.38 -13.99 25.22
N SER A 18 26.67 -14.32 25.12
CA SER A 18 27.57 -13.83 24.05
C SER A 18 27.18 -14.29 22.64
N ASN A 19 26.33 -15.31 22.53
CA ASN A 19 25.78 -15.84 21.29
C ASN A 19 24.47 -15.15 20.85
N VAL A 20 23.90 -14.26 21.67
CA VAL A 20 22.66 -13.54 21.33
C VAL A 20 22.98 -12.23 20.64
N LYS A 21 22.38 -12.01 19.46
CA LYS A 21 22.48 -10.74 18.72
C LYS A 21 21.10 -10.12 18.60
N LEU A 22 21.02 -8.83 18.89
CA LEU A 22 19.81 -8.03 18.67
C LEU A 22 19.97 -7.23 17.38
N ILE A 23 19.00 -7.40 16.48
CA ILE A 23 18.92 -6.69 15.20
C ILE A 23 17.63 -5.87 15.23
N PHE A 24 17.73 -4.61 14.83
CA PHE A 24 16.58 -3.74 14.65
C PHE A 24 16.50 -3.37 13.16
N GLU A 25 15.37 -3.69 12.53
CA GLU A 25 15.03 -3.22 11.20
C GLU A 25 14.21 -1.94 11.37
N VAL A 26 14.85 -0.79 11.12
CA VAL A 26 14.22 0.53 11.25
C VAL A 26 14.40 1.30 9.96
N HIS A 27 13.38 2.07 9.58
CA HIS A 27 13.45 2.90 8.38
C HIS A 27 14.33 4.14 8.59
N ASN A 28 14.25 4.79 9.75
CA ASN A 28 15.08 5.92 10.15
C ASN A 28 15.42 5.87 11.64
N ILE A 29 16.36 6.72 12.06
CA ILE A 29 16.81 6.84 13.45
C ILE A 29 16.68 8.27 14.00
N ASP A 30 15.87 9.11 13.33
CA ASP A 30 15.75 10.55 13.63
C ASP A 30 15.30 10.82 15.08
N ASN A 31 14.61 9.85 15.68
CA ASN A 31 14.08 9.93 17.04
C ASN A 31 14.98 9.26 18.09
N ALA A 32 16.15 8.75 17.71
CA ALA A 32 17.10 8.14 18.63
C ALA A 32 18.21 9.14 18.99
N SER A 33 18.51 9.27 20.29
CA SER A 33 19.60 10.15 20.71
C SER A 33 20.96 9.63 20.16
N PRO A 34 21.91 10.51 19.79
CA PRO A 34 23.24 10.10 19.36
C PRO A 34 23.95 9.17 20.37
N ALA A 35 23.70 9.37 21.66
CA ALA A 35 24.24 8.54 22.74
C ALA A 35 23.63 7.12 22.79
N THR A 36 22.39 6.96 22.31
CA THR A 36 21.72 5.65 22.18
C THR A 36 22.28 4.90 20.96
N VAL A 37 22.36 5.57 19.81
CA VAL A 37 22.81 4.93 18.56
C VAL A 37 24.30 4.63 18.53
N SER A 38 25.13 5.39 19.26
CA SER A 38 26.58 5.13 19.35
C SER A 38 26.95 3.78 19.96
N ARG A 39 26.02 3.16 20.71
CA ARG A 39 26.18 1.82 21.31
C ARG A 39 25.76 0.69 20.36
N CYS A 40 25.27 1.03 19.17
CA CYS A 40 24.83 0.10 18.14
C CYS A 40 25.79 0.08 16.95
N GLY A 41 26.01 -1.10 16.37
CA GLY A 41 26.57 -1.19 15.03
C GLY A 41 25.48 -0.81 14.03
N MET A 42 25.75 0.18 13.19
CA MET A 42 24.80 0.69 12.21
C MET A 42 25.14 0.18 10.82
N ILE A 43 24.15 -0.40 10.14
CA ILE A 43 24.24 -0.78 8.74
C ILE A 43 23.20 0.05 7.99
N PHE A 44 23.67 1.00 7.18
CA PHE A 44 22.81 1.82 6.35
C PHE A 44 22.60 1.13 5.00
N MET A 45 21.34 0.88 4.64
CA MET A 45 20.98 0.42 3.30
C MET A 45 20.38 1.59 2.53
N SER A 46 21.11 2.09 1.52
CA SER A 46 20.57 3.07 0.59
C SER A 46 19.51 2.43 -0.30
N SER A 47 18.48 3.20 -0.67
CA SER A 47 17.47 2.80 -1.66
C SER A 47 18.09 2.48 -3.02
N THR A 48 19.25 3.05 -3.34
CA THR A 48 20.01 2.76 -4.56
C THR A 48 20.65 1.37 -4.59
N ILE A 49 20.71 0.67 -3.45
CA ILE A 49 21.32 -0.67 -3.36
C ILE A 49 20.38 -1.74 -3.90
N LEU A 50 19.07 -1.47 -3.96
CA LEU A 50 18.06 -2.41 -4.44
C LEU A 50 17.31 -1.85 -5.66
N PRO A 51 18.00 -1.66 -6.81
CA PRO A 51 17.34 -1.24 -8.03
C PRO A 51 16.38 -2.32 -8.53
N TRP A 52 15.58 -2.00 -9.54
CA TRP A 52 14.56 -2.93 -10.03
C TRP A 52 15.12 -4.25 -10.59
N ARG A 53 16.31 -4.21 -11.20
CA ARG A 53 16.95 -5.35 -11.87
C ARG A 53 17.13 -6.58 -10.97
N PRO A 54 17.81 -6.52 -9.81
CA PRO A 54 17.96 -7.67 -8.92
C PRO A 54 16.62 -8.22 -8.41
N ILE A 55 15.63 -7.34 -8.18
CA ILE A 55 14.29 -7.74 -7.75
C ILE A 55 13.62 -8.59 -8.83
N PHE A 56 13.69 -8.15 -10.09
CA PHE A 56 13.13 -8.88 -11.21
C PHE A 56 13.93 -10.16 -11.51
N GLN A 57 15.26 -10.12 -11.44
CA GLN A 57 16.12 -11.31 -11.60
C GLN A 57 15.81 -12.38 -10.55
N ALA A 58 15.53 -12.00 -9.30
CA ALA A 58 15.09 -12.93 -8.28
C ALA A 58 13.74 -13.57 -8.65
N TRP A 59 12.82 -12.81 -9.24
CA TRP A 59 11.56 -13.35 -9.76
C TRP A 59 11.78 -14.34 -10.92
N MET A 60 12.77 -14.11 -11.80
CA MET A 60 13.11 -15.02 -12.90
C MET A 60 13.65 -16.39 -12.45
N ASN A 61 14.13 -16.52 -11.20
CA ASN A 61 14.61 -17.80 -10.67
C ASN A 61 13.48 -18.79 -10.35
N LYS A 62 12.22 -18.38 -10.50
CA LYS A 62 11.02 -19.24 -10.47
C LYS A 62 10.96 -20.15 -11.72
N PRO A 63 10.05 -21.15 -11.79
CA PRO A 63 9.84 -22.01 -12.98
C PRO A 63 9.44 -21.30 -14.29
N ILE A 64 9.52 -19.97 -14.35
CA ILE A 64 9.11 -19.09 -15.46
C ILE A 64 10.35 -18.52 -16.18
N LYS A 65 11.57 -19.00 -15.88
CA LYS A 65 12.85 -18.43 -16.34
C LYS A 65 12.89 -18.04 -17.82
N THR A 66 12.46 -18.91 -18.73
CA THR A 66 12.48 -18.64 -20.19
C THR A 66 11.59 -17.46 -20.59
N ILE A 67 10.39 -17.38 -19.99
CA ILE A 67 9.45 -16.27 -20.19
C ILE A 67 10.01 -15.00 -19.53
N GLY A 68 10.57 -15.15 -18.33
CA GLY A 68 11.18 -14.07 -17.56
C GLY A 68 12.29 -13.35 -18.31
N ILE A 69 13.15 -14.07 -19.05
CA ILE A 69 14.21 -13.47 -19.87
C ILE A 69 13.64 -12.52 -20.92
N TYR A 70 12.57 -12.93 -21.61
CA TYR A 70 11.96 -12.08 -22.65
C TYR A 70 11.27 -10.85 -22.05
N ILE A 71 10.59 -11.00 -20.92
CA ILE A 71 10.01 -9.86 -20.19
C ILE A 71 11.13 -8.93 -19.71
N PHE A 72 12.25 -9.47 -19.22
CA PHE A 72 13.40 -8.69 -18.79
C PHE A 72 13.98 -7.84 -19.93
N GLU A 73 14.10 -8.37 -21.15
CA GLU A 73 14.54 -7.60 -22.32
C GLU A 73 13.66 -6.38 -22.60
N ILE A 74 12.34 -6.52 -22.44
CA ILE A 74 11.38 -5.42 -22.62
C ILE A 74 11.49 -4.40 -21.47
N LEU A 75 11.58 -4.88 -20.23
CA LEU A 75 11.74 -4.00 -19.07
C LEU A 75 13.06 -3.23 -19.13
N GLU A 76 14.15 -3.88 -19.54
CA GLU A 76 15.47 -3.24 -19.70
C GLU A 76 15.42 -2.09 -20.72
N LYS A 77 14.58 -2.21 -21.75
CA LYS A 77 14.40 -1.16 -22.77
C LYS A 77 13.58 0.04 -22.27
N HIS A 78 12.59 -0.18 -21.39
CA HIS A 78 11.58 0.84 -21.09
C HIS A 78 11.55 1.33 -19.64
N PHE A 79 11.90 0.49 -18.67
CA PHE A 79 11.65 0.77 -17.26
C PHE A 79 12.38 2.03 -16.76
N ASP A 80 13.68 2.15 -17.04
CA ASP A 80 14.48 3.29 -16.55
C ASP A 80 14.02 4.63 -17.15
N GLU A 81 13.67 4.65 -18.45
CA GLU A 81 13.16 5.84 -19.12
C GLU A 81 11.79 6.27 -18.60
N LEU A 82 10.89 5.29 -18.40
CA LEU A 82 9.57 5.54 -17.83
C LEU A 82 9.67 6.00 -16.38
N PHE A 83 10.53 5.37 -15.57
CA PHE A 83 10.74 5.78 -14.19
C PHE A 83 11.30 7.19 -14.09
N LYS A 84 12.23 7.55 -14.99
CA LYS A 84 12.71 8.93 -15.13
C LYS A 84 11.58 9.88 -15.54
N LEU A 85 10.72 9.51 -16.48
CA LEU A 85 9.57 10.30 -16.89
C LEU A 85 8.61 10.55 -15.71
N LEU A 86 8.33 9.51 -14.90
CA LEU A 86 7.49 9.62 -13.70
C LEU A 86 8.04 10.64 -12.71
N ILE A 87 9.33 10.54 -12.37
CA ILE A 87 9.93 11.41 -11.35
C ILE A 87 10.09 12.85 -11.85
N THR A 88 10.30 13.04 -13.16
CA THR A 88 10.67 14.37 -13.69
C THR A 88 9.50 15.14 -14.30
N LYS A 89 8.47 14.46 -14.82
CA LYS A 89 7.38 15.11 -15.58
C LYS A 89 5.97 14.80 -15.08
N CYS A 90 5.80 13.87 -14.15
CA CYS A 90 4.50 13.50 -13.59
C CYS A 90 4.39 13.88 -12.11
N LEU A 91 3.16 13.99 -11.61
CA LEU A 91 2.84 14.29 -10.23
C LEU A 91 2.02 13.13 -9.63
N PRO A 92 2.67 12.03 -9.21
CA PRO A 92 1.97 10.92 -8.60
C PRO A 92 1.32 11.33 -7.27
N LYS A 93 0.12 10.84 -7.00
CA LYS A 93 -0.66 11.15 -5.79
C LYS A 93 0.00 10.69 -4.48
N MET A 94 0.87 9.70 -4.55
CA MET A 94 1.72 9.29 -3.43
C MET A 94 3.15 9.06 -3.91
N LYS A 95 4.11 9.30 -3.03
CA LYS A 95 5.51 8.94 -3.29
C LYS A 95 5.70 7.46 -3.02
N VAL A 96 6.29 6.76 -3.97
CA VAL A 96 6.65 5.34 -3.87
C VAL A 96 8.02 5.11 -4.48
N ASN A 97 8.76 4.18 -3.88
CA ASN A 97 10.09 3.81 -4.34
C ASN A 97 10.05 3.00 -5.64
N GLU A 98 11.15 3.05 -6.40
CA GLU A 98 11.35 2.25 -7.62
C GLU A 98 11.04 0.76 -7.42
N CYS A 99 11.48 0.20 -6.29
CA CYS A 99 11.27 -1.19 -5.92
C CYS A 99 9.78 -1.56 -5.81
N ASN A 100 8.90 -0.62 -5.45
CA ASN A 100 7.46 -0.85 -5.36
C ASN A 100 6.83 -0.92 -6.76
N TYR A 101 7.26 -0.08 -7.71
CA TYR A 101 6.76 -0.15 -9.09
C TYR A 101 7.10 -1.48 -9.74
N ILE A 102 8.34 -1.95 -9.63
CA ILE A 102 8.71 -3.27 -10.19
C ILE A 102 8.00 -4.41 -9.46
N LYS A 103 7.80 -4.30 -8.14
CA LYS A 103 7.03 -5.29 -7.37
C LYS A 103 5.58 -5.37 -7.86
N GLN A 104 4.94 -4.23 -8.12
CA GLN A 104 3.60 -4.16 -8.71
C GLN A 104 3.55 -4.78 -10.12
N ILE A 105 4.56 -4.53 -10.96
CA ILE A 105 4.67 -5.16 -12.29
C ILE A 105 4.75 -6.69 -12.14
N ILE A 106 5.65 -7.17 -11.28
CA ILE A 106 5.83 -8.60 -11.00
C ILE A 106 4.52 -9.21 -10.50
N ASP A 107 3.81 -8.51 -9.60
CA ASP A 107 2.55 -8.98 -9.06
C ASP A 107 1.49 -9.05 -10.15
N LEU A 108 1.31 -8.02 -10.97
CA LEU A 108 0.41 -8.06 -12.12
C LEU A 108 0.75 -9.21 -13.08
N LEU A 109 2.02 -9.39 -13.43
CA LEU A 109 2.48 -10.46 -14.30
C LEU A 109 2.21 -11.85 -13.72
N ASP A 110 2.46 -12.08 -12.43
CA ASP A 110 2.12 -13.34 -11.75
C ASP A 110 0.61 -13.67 -11.85
N GLY A 111 -0.25 -12.67 -12.10
CA GLY A 111 -1.71 -12.81 -12.12
C GLY A 111 -2.25 -12.98 -13.52
N LEU A 112 -1.55 -12.40 -14.49
CA LEU A 112 -1.85 -12.50 -15.91
C LEU A 112 -1.24 -13.75 -16.56
N LEU A 113 -0.12 -14.24 -16.02
CA LEU A 113 0.54 -15.45 -16.52
C LEU A 113 -0.18 -16.71 -16.02
N ASN A 114 -0.85 -17.40 -16.94
CA ASN A 114 -1.44 -18.71 -16.77
C ASN A 114 -0.46 -19.82 -17.21
N LYS A 115 -0.28 -20.84 -16.37
CA LYS A 115 0.61 -21.98 -16.62
C LYS A 115 0.17 -22.85 -17.80
N GLU A 116 -1.10 -22.80 -18.18
CA GLU A 116 -1.68 -23.63 -19.24
C GLU A 116 -1.45 -23.05 -20.65
N ILE A 117 -1.08 -21.77 -20.73
CA ILE A 117 -0.96 -21.04 -22.00
C ILE A 117 0.49 -21.09 -22.49
N LYS A 118 0.66 -21.37 -23.79
CA LYS A 118 1.95 -21.18 -24.46
C LYS A 118 2.07 -19.73 -24.92
N TYR A 119 3.09 -19.05 -24.40
CA TYR A 119 3.32 -17.65 -24.69
C TYR A 119 4.16 -17.44 -25.94
N THR A 120 3.69 -16.59 -26.86
CA THR A 120 4.49 -16.06 -27.96
C THR A 120 5.19 -14.78 -27.50
N LYS A 121 6.25 -14.38 -28.21
CA LYS A 121 6.97 -13.12 -27.96
C LYS A 121 6.01 -11.91 -27.95
N ILE A 122 5.17 -11.78 -28.98
CA ILE A 122 4.19 -10.68 -29.08
C ILE A 122 3.19 -10.69 -27.91
N PHE A 123 2.77 -11.87 -27.44
CA PHE A 123 1.88 -11.96 -26.29
C PHE A 123 2.58 -11.43 -25.02
N LEU A 124 3.79 -11.90 -24.73
CA LEU A 124 4.55 -11.44 -23.57
C LEU A 124 4.85 -9.95 -23.63
N GLU A 125 5.08 -9.40 -24.82
CA GLU A 125 5.30 -7.98 -25.02
C GLU A 125 4.07 -7.16 -24.61
N ARG A 126 2.88 -7.54 -25.10
CA ARG A 126 1.61 -6.89 -24.74
C ARG A 126 1.34 -6.98 -23.25
N LEU A 127 1.57 -8.14 -22.63
CA LEU A 127 1.41 -8.32 -21.18
C LEU A 127 2.38 -7.44 -20.38
N THR A 128 3.62 -7.31 -20.84
CA THR A 128 4.63 -6.49 -20.16
C THR A 128 4.28 -5.00 -20.26
N ILE A 129 3.82 -4.54 -21.43
CA ILE A 129 3.34 -3.15 -21.62
C ILE A 129 2.12 -2.89 -20.74
N PHE A 130 1.15 -3.80 -20.69
CA PHE A 130 -0.01 -3.69 -19.82
C PHE A 130 0.43 -3.54 -18.35
N ALA A 131 1.33 -4.40 -17.87
CA ALA A 131 1.81 -4.36 -16.49
C ALA A 131 2.61 -3.08 -16.19
N LEU A 132 3.43 -2.59 -17.13
CA LEU A 132 4.15 -1.32 -17.01
C LEU A 132 3.18 -0.14 -16.86
N MET A 133 2.19 -0.05 -17.77
CA MET A 133 1.19 1.02 -17.76
C MET A 133 0.39 1.02 -16.47
N TRP A 134 -0.10 -0.14 -16.03
CA TRP A 134 -0.93 -0.24 -14.82
C TRP A 134 -0.14 -0.07 -13.52
N SER A 135 1.13 -0.47 -13.46
CA SER A 135 1.98 -0.20 -12.30
C SER A 135 2.34 1.29 -12.21
N MET A 136 2.94 1.85 -13.27
CA MET A 136 3.46 3.22 -13.26
C MET A 136 2.36 4.28 -13.36
N GLY A 137 1.22 3.95 -13.97
CA GLY A 137 0.05 4.82 -14.09
C GLY A 137 -0.94 4.72 -12.93
N SER A 138 -0.77 3.77 -12.00
CA SER A 138 -1.71 3.54 -10.90
C SER A 138 -1.95 4.78 -10.04
N LEU A 139 -0.89 5.56 -9.81
CA LEU A 139 -0.89 6.76 -8.95
C LEU A 139 -1.04 8.07 -9.72
N LEU A 140 -1.21 7.99 -11.03
CA LEU A 140 -1.30 9.15 -11.92
C LEU A 140 -2.76 9.48 -12.24
N GLU A 141 -3.03 10.78 -12.32
CA GLU A 141 -4.27 11.33 -12.88
C GLU A 141 -4.27 11.27 -14.41
N LEU A 142 -5.43 11.51 -15.02
CA LEU A 142 -5.64 11.39 -16.47
C LEU A 142 -4.60 12.15 -17.31
N ASN A 143 -4.25 13.38 -16.92
CA ASN A 143 -3.27 14.20 -17.64
C ASN A 143 -1.86 13.60 -17.64
N ASP A 144 -1.45 12.98 -16.53
CA ASP A 144 -0.14 12.36 -16.40
C ASP A 144 -0.10 10.95 -17.00
N ARG A 145 -1.23 10.23 -16.97
CA ARG A 145 -1.42 8.99 -17.74
C ARG A 145 -1.27 9.22 -19.24
N ALA A 146 -1.78 10.34 -19.76
CA ALA A 146 -1.58 10.72 -21.16
C ALA A 146 -0.10 10.91 -21.52
N LYS A 147 0.74 11.39 -20.58
CA LYS A 147 2.19 11.51 -20.80
C LYS A 147 2.87 10.14 -20.91
N LEU A 148 2.46 9.16 -20.09
CA LEU A 148 2.94 7.78 -20.20
C LEU A 148 2.52 7.14 -21.54
N GLU A 149 1.27 7.37 -21.94
CA GLU A 149 0.74 6.88 -23.21
C GLU A 149 1.50 7.49 -24.40
N GLN A 150 1.77 8.79 -24.39
CA GLN A 150 2.58 9.47 -25.41
C GLN A 150 3.99 8.89 -25.54
N TYR A 151 4.61 8.46 -24.44
CA TYR A 151 5.91 7.78 -24.50
C TYR A 151 5.82 6.50 -25.35
N PHE A 152 4.81 5.66 -25.12
CA PHE A 152 4.65 4.41 -25.86
C PHE A 152 4.21 4.62 -27.31
N ILE A 153 3.34 5.61 -27.58
CA ILE A 153 2.96 5.98 -28.95
C ILE A 153 4.17 6.46 -29.76
N GLY A 154 5.14 7.11 -29.11
CA GLY A 154 6.38 7.56 -29.75
C GLY A 154 7.36 6.44 -30.10
N GLN A 155 7.14 5.20 -29.63
CA GLN A 155 8.00 4.05 -29.94
C GLN A 155 7.52 3.35 -31.21
N SER A 156 8.39 3.17 -32.20
CA SER A 156 8.03 2.59 -33.50
C SER A 156 7.82 1.07 -33.47
N ASP A 157 8.54 0.36 -32.60
CA ASP A 157 8.55 -1.11 -32.51
C ASP A 157 7.89 -1.61 -31.23
N ILE A 158 6.69 -1.14 -30.93
CA ILE A 158 5.95 -1.59 -29.73
C ILE A 158 4.52 -2.04 -30.04
N ASN A 159 4.13 -3.16 -29.44
CA ASN A 159 2.80 -3.75 -29.63
C ASN A 159 1.73 -3.13 -28.69
N ILE A 160 1.35 -1.87 -28.92
CA ILE A 160 0.20 -1.21 -28.25
C ILE A 160 -1.15 -1.46 -28.94
N PRO A 161 -2.31 -1.21 -28.30
CA PRO A 161 -3.61 -1.23 -28.95
C PRO A 161 -3.61 -0.29 -30.18
N LYS A 162 -4.11 -0.79 -31.31
CA LYS A 162 -4.22 -0.01 -32.56
C LYS A 162 -5.62 0.57 -32.67
N ASN A 163 -5.73 1.75 -33.30
CA ASN A 163 -7.00 2.43 -33.58
C ASN A 163 -7.83 2.72 -32.31
N ILE A 164 -7.18 3.24 -31.27
CA ILE A 164 -7.85 3.69 -30.05
C ILE A 164 -8.87 4.79 -30.42
N PRO A 165 -10.18 4.61 -30.14
CA PRO A 165 -11.19 5.61 -30.42
C PRO A 165 -10.91 6.95 -29.74
N GLN A 166 -11.49 8.02 -30.29
CA GLN A 166 -11.36 9.35 -29.70
C GLN A 166 -12.04 9.38 -28.32
N GLY A 167 -11.24 9.59 -27.27
CA GLY A 167 -11.69 9.61 -25.88
C GLY A 167 -11.24 8.41 -25.06
N ASP A 168 -10.83 7.33 -25.72
CA ASP A 168 -10.26 6.15 -25.07
C ASP A 168 -8.73 6.30 -24.92
N SER A 169 -8.16 5.48 -24.04
CA SER A 169 -6.74 5.41 -23.72
C SER A 169 -6.26 3.97 -23.74
N ILE A 170 -4.94 3.73 -23.82
CA ILE A 170 -4.34 2.40 -23.59
C ILE A 170 -4.84 1.77 -22.27
N PHE A 171 -5.17 2.57 -21.25
CA PHE A 171 -5.72 2.07 -19.98
C PHE A 171 -7.09 1.40 -20.12
N ASP A 172 -7.83 1.65 -21.21
CA ASP A 172 -9.13 1.06 -21.49
C ASP A 172 -9.05 -0.33 -22.15
N TYR A 173 -7.83 -0.83 -22.35
CA TYR A 173 -7.56 -2.13 -22.96
C TYR A 173 -6.86 -3.08 -21.99
N LEU A 174 -7.09 -4.37 -22.23
CA LEU A 174 -6.46 -5.49 -21.56
C LEU A 174 -5.98 -6.51 -22.60
N VAL A 175 -5.12 -7.44 -22.19
CA VAL A 175 -4.68 -8.54 -23.06
C VAL A 175 -5.53 -9.78 -22.76
N ASN A 176 -6.25 -10.28 -23.76
CA ASN A 176 -7.07 -11.48 -23.62
C ASN A 176 -6.23 -12.77 -23.64
N ASP A 177 -6.88 -13.93 -23.42
CA ASP A 177 -6.19 -15.23 -23.36
C ASP A 177 -5.56 -15.65 -24.70
N ASN A 178 -5.99 -15.02 -25.81
CA ASN A 178 -5.41 -15.20 -27.14
C ASN A 178 -4.21 -14.26 -27.40
N GLY A 179 -3.83 -13.45 -26.42
CA GLY A 179 -2.72 -12.50 -26.52
C GLY A 179 -3.04 -11.26 -27.35
N GLN A 180 -4.31 -10.90 -27.55
CA GLN A 180 -4.75 -9.72 -28.29
C GLN A 180 -5.27 -8.63 -27.34
N TRP A 181 -5.11 -7.38 -27.76
CA TRP A 181 -5.72 -6.25 -27.07
C TRP A 181 -7.25 -6.31 -27.22
N GLU A 182 -7.94 -6.22 -26.09
CA GLU A 182 -9.38 -6.28 -25.95
C GLU A 182 -9.82 -5.10 -25.08
N HIS A 183 -10.87 -4.39 -25.49
CA HIS A 183 -11.40 -3.25 -24.75
C HIS A 183 -12.21 -3.73 -23.53
N TRP A 184 -12.11 -3.07 -22.37
CA TRP A 184 -12.79 -3.50 -21.13
C TRP A 184 -14.30 -3.70 -21.28
N SER A 185 -14.95 -2.89 -22.13
CA SER A 185 -16.40 -2.96 -22.37
C SER A 185 -16.87 -4.34 -22.84
N THR A 186 -16.03 -5.15 -23.49
CA THR A 186 -16.42 -6.51 -23.92
C THR A 186 -16.55 -7.48 -22.76
N ARG A 187 -15.99 -7.14 -21.59
CA ARG A 187 -16.05 -7.96 -20.36
C ARG A 187 -17.07 -7.47 -19.34
N VAL A 188 -17.75 -6.36 -19.61
CA VAL A 188 -18.82 -5.85 -18.75
C VAL A 188 -20.10 -6.62 -19.10
N GLU A 189 -20.65 -7.34 -18.14
CA GLU A 189 -21.97 -7.98 -18.30
C GLU A 189 -23.03 -6.89 -18.53
N SER A 190 -23.94 -7.11 -19.49
CA SER A 190 -25.03 -6.18 -19.78
C SER A 190 -25.98 -6.11 -18.57
N TRP A 191 -25.96 -4.98 -17.86
CA TRP A 191 -26.87 -4.74 -16.76
C TRP A 191 -28.22 -4.30 -17.30
N GLU A 192 -29.23 -5.17 -17.23
CA GLU A 192 -30.62 -4.82 -17.50
C GLU A 192 -31.30 -4.32 -16.22
N TYR A 193 -31.92 -3.15 -16.26
CA TYR A 193 -32.68 -2.61 -15.13
C TYR A 193 -33.89 -3.53 -14.85
N PRO A 194 -34.00 -4.11 -13.64
CA PRO A 194 -35.14 -4.95 -13.27
C PRO A 194 -36.44 -4.14 -13.34
N LYS A 195 -37.41 -4.62 -14.13
CA LYS A 195 -38.65 -3.87 -14.40
C LYS A 195 -39.59 -3.78 -13.20
N ASP A 196 -39.39 -4.62 -12.18
CA ASP A 196 -40.36 -4.87 -11.11
C ASP A 196 -39.92 -4.39 -9.72
N GLU A 197 -38.72 -3.81 -9.55
CA GLU A 197 -38.25 -3.29 -8.25
C GLU A 197 -37.68 -1.86 -8.34
N LYS A 198 -38.05 -1.01 -7.38
CA LYS A 198 -37.39 0.29 -7.17
C LYS A 198 -36.02 0.05 -6.56
N ILE A 199 -35.00 0.00 -7.42
CA ILE A 199 -33.62 -0.08 -6.98
C ILE A 199 -33.15 1.32 -6.58
N ASP A 200 -32.50 1.41 -5.42
CA ASP A 200 -31.82 2.62 -4.96
C ASP A 200 -30.72 3.00 -5.96
N PHE A 201 -30.81 4.21 -6.54
CA PHE A 201 -29.88 4.69 -7.58
C PHE A 201 -28.41 4.63 -7.12
N ALA A 202 -28.16 4.72 -5.81
CA ALA A 202 -26.81 4.56 -5.23
C ALA A 202 -26.20 3.16 -5.44
N SER A 203 -27.00 2.14 -5.77
CA SER A 203 -26.56 0.75 -6.01
C SER A 203 -26.35 0.40 -7.49
N ILE A 204 -26.70 1.31 -8.41
CA ILE A 204 -26.54 1.15 -9.86
C ILE A 204 -25.15 1.65 -10.25
N LEU A 205 -24.11 0.99 -9.75
CA LEU A 205 -22.74 1.25 -10.19
C LEU A 205 -22.34 0.10 -11.10
N VAL A 206 -22.21 0.38 -12.40
CA VAL A 206 -21.64 -0.55 -13.38
C VAL A 206 -20.18 -0.74 -12.99
N PRO A 207 -19.79 -1.91 -12.46
CA PRO A 207 -18.47 -2.00 -11.87
C PRO A 207 -17.43 -2.11 -12.99
N ASN A 208 -16.39 -1.26 -12.95
CA ASN A 208 -15.11 -1.56 -13.60
C ASN A 208 -14.38 -2.67 -12.81
N ILE A 209 -15.04 -3.83 -12.65
CA ILE A 209 -14.63 -5.03 -11.89
C ILE A 209 -13.28 -5.58 -12.38
N GLY A 210 -12.87 -5.25 -13.60
CA GLY A 210 -11.72 -5.83 -14.29
C GLY A 210 -10.40 -5.82 -13.52
N ASN A 211 -9.99 -4.64 -13.04
CA ASN A 211 -8.68 -4.48 -12.39
C ASN A 211 -8.62 -5.12 -10.99
N VAL A 212 -9.72 -5.01 -10.23
CA VAL A 212 -9.84 -5.62 -8.90
C VAL A 212 -9.85 -7.16 -9.02
N ARG A 213 -10.48 -7.71 -10.06
CA ARG A 213 -10.51 -9.16 -10.32
C ARG A 213 -9.12 -9.75 -10.56
N ILE A 214 -8.25 -9.06 -11.32
CA ILE A 214 -6.93 -9.58 -11.69
C ILE A 214 -6.02 -9.69 -10.46
N LEU A 215 -6.00 -8.65 -9.62
CA LEU A 215 -5.13 -8.61 -8.44
C LEU A 215 -5.64 -9.47 -7.28
N SER A 216 -6.96 -9.54 -7.08
CA SER A 216 -7.52 -10.30 -5.95
C SER A 216 -7.46 -11.83 -6.14
N LYS A 217 -7.37 -12.33 -7.39
CA LYS A 217 -7.05 -13.75 -7.66
C LYS A 217 -5.70 -14.18 -7.07
N GLN A 218 -4.82 -13.23 -6.78
CA GLN A 218 -3.47 -13.50 -6.28
C GLN A 218 -3.37 -13.50 -4.75
N GLU A 219 -4.47 -13.22 -4.05
CA GLU A 219 -4.48 -13.16 -2.58
C GLU A 219 -3.53 -12.09 -2.02
N LYS A 220 -3.30 -11.01 -2.78
CA LYS A 220 -2.47 -9.88 -2.38
C LYS A 220 -3.33 -8.70 -1.94
N ALA A 221 -2.87 -8.00 -0.91
CA ALA A 221 -3.50 -6.76 -0.47
C ALA A 221 -3.31 -5.66 -1.51
N VAL A 222 -4.34 -4.83 -1.69
CA VAL A 222 -4.33 -3.69 -2.63
C VAL A 222 -4.81 -2.46 -1.88
N LEU A 223 -4.13 -1.34 -2.09
CA LEU A 223 -4.56 -0.03 -1.61
C LEU A 223 -5.33 0.69 -2.73
N LEU A 224 -6.53 1.19 -2.41
CA LEU A 224 -7.34 1.96 -3.34
C LEU A 224 -7.43 3.40 -2.84
N ILE A 225 -6.92 4.33 -3.67
CA ILE A 225 -6.96 5.77 -3.40
C ILE A 225 -8.02 6.44 -4.28
N GLY A 226 -8.62 7.51 -3.77
CA GLY A 226 -9.59 8.31 -4.50
C GLY A 226 -10.43 9.18 -3.56
N GLU A 227 -11.08 10.20 -4.10
CA GLU A 227 -11.87 11.15 -3.31
C GLU A 227 -13.07 10.48 -2.61
N PRO A 228 -13.57 11.00 -1.48
CA PRO A 228 -14.80 10.50 -0.86
C PRO A 228 -15.98 10.49 -1.85
N GLY A 229 -16.86 9.49 -1.76
CA GLY A 229 -18.03 9.37 -2.64
C GLY A 229 -17.77 8.79 -4.04
N THR A 230 -16.54 8.40 -4.37
CA THR A 230 -16.14 7.82 -5.68
C THR A 230 -16.46 6.33 -5.85
N ALA A 231 -17.55 5.83 -5.25
CA ALA A 231 -18.02 4.44 -5.39
C ALA A 231 -17.04 3.32 -4.93
N LYS A 232 -15.86 3.63 -4.37
CA LYS A 232 -14.84 2.63 -3.94
C LYS A 232 -15.43 1.51 -3.08
N THR A 233 -16.13 1.85 -2.01
CA THR A 233 -16.77 0.90 -1.08
C THR A 233 -17.78 0.00 -1.79
N VAL A 234 -18.59 0.56 -2.70
CA VAL A 234 -19.61 -0.19 -3.43
C VAL A 234 -18.97 -1.16 -4.41
N ILE A 235 -17.93 -0.73 -5.13
CA ILE A 235 -17.18 -1.58 -6.06
C ILE A 235 -16.58 -2.78 -5.33
N ILE A 236 -15.91 -2.55 -4.20
CA ILE A 236 -15.26 -3.63 -3.44
C ILE A 236 -16.30 -4.53 -2.79
N THR A 237 -17.37 -3.98 -2.24
CA THR A 237 -18.46 -4.77 -1.65
C THR A 237 -19.13 -5.66 -2.70
N SER A 238 -19.40 -5.13 -3.89
CA SER A 238 -19.93 -5.90 -5.02
C SER A 238 -18.96 -7.01 -5.43
N TYR A 239 -17.66 -6.72 -5.51
CA TYR A 239 -16.65 -7.73 -5.78
C TYR A 239 -16.60 -8.83 -4.71
N LEU A 240 -16.59 -8.47 -3.41
CA LEU A 240 -16.51 -9.42 -2.30
C LEU A 240 -17.72 -10.35 -2.20
N LYS A 241 -18.89 -9.96 -2.73
CA LYS A 241 -20.08 -10.82 -2.81
C LYS A 241 -19.90 -12.02 -3.76
N HIS A 242 -18.92 -11.99 -4.65
CA HIS A 242 -18.64 -13.11 -5.55
C HIS A 242 -17.93 -14.28 -4.85
N TYR A 243 -17.39 -14.06 -3.65
CA TYR A 243 -16.78 -15.14 -2.87
C TYR A 243 -17.86 -16.04 -2.26
N ASP A 244 -17.64 -17.35 -2.35
CA ASP A 244 -18.46 -18.33 -1.65
C ASP A 244 -18.21 -18.25 -0.14
N SER A 245 -19.23 -17.89 0.62
CA SER A 245 -19.18 -17.75 2.09
C SER A 245 -18.83 -19.03 2.85
N GLU A 246 -19.00 -20.21 2.22
CA GLU A 246 -18.61 -21.49 2.80
C GLU A 246 -17.11 -21.73 2.74
N GLN A 247 -16.44 -21.21 1.70
CA GLN A 247 -15.00 -21.39 1.46
C GLN A 247 -14.17 -20.17 1.86
N HIS A 248 -14.76 -18.98 1.78
CA HIS A 248 -14.07 -17.70 1.92
C HIS A 248 -14.92 -16.69 2.69
N LEU A 249 -14.46 -16.35 3.89
CA LEU A 249 -15.09 -15.34 4.74
C LEU A 249 -14.68 -13.93 4.29
N THR A 250 -15.64 -13.07 4.01
CA THR A 250 -15.39 -11.65 3.71
C THR A 250 -15.88 -10.77 4.85
N ARG A 251 -15.05 -9.81 5.27
CA ARG A 251 -15.40 -8.83 6.30
C ARG A 251 -15.03 -7.43 5.88
N ILE A 252 -15.90 -6.49 6.20
CA ILE A 252 -15.67 -5.06 5.99
C ILE A 252 -15.50 -4.45 7.38
N ILE A 253 -14.39 -3.75 7.60
CA ILE A 253 -14.10 -3.02 8.82
C ILE A 253 -13.96 -1.56 8.44
N ASN A 254 -14.85 -0.72 8.97
CA ASN A 254 -14.77 0.71 8.74
C ASN A 254 -13.88 1.33 9.82
N PHE A 255 -12.82 2.00 9.39
CA PHE A 255 -12.01 2.79 10.29
C PHE A 255 -12.69 4.12 10.58
N SER A 256 -12.43 4.62 11.78
CA SER A 256 -12.93 5.87 12.30
C SER A 256 -11.86 6.47 13.21
N SER A 257 -12.06 7.74 13.61
CA SER A 257 -11.19 8.42 14.56
C SER A 257 -11.20 7.84 15.98
N ILE A 258 -12.01 6.82 16.24
CA ILE A 258 -12.07 6.14 17.55
C ILE A 258 -11.62 4.68 17.43
N THR A 259 -11.35 4.20 16.21
CA THR A 259 -10.91 2.83 16.00
C THR A 259 -9.50 2.64 16.57
N THR A 260 -9.34 1.69 17.48
CA THR A 260 -8.08 1.39 18.15
C THR A 260 -7.51 0.04 17.69
N SER A 261 -6.21 -0.18 17.85
CA SER A 261 -5.59 -1.46 17.51
C SER A 261 -6.17 -2.62 18.31
N SER A 262 -6.54 -2.40 19.57
CA SER A 262 -7.20 -3.42 20.40
C SER A 262 -8.62 -3.74 19.92
N LEU A 263 -9.35 -2.73 19.41
CA LEU A 263 -10.67 -2.94 18.80
C LEU A 263 -10.54 -3.74 17.49
N ILE A 264 -9.56 -3.41 16.65
CA ILE A 264 -9.28 -4.15 15.41
C ILE A 264 -8.92 -5.60 15.75
N GLN A 265 -7.99 -5.80 16.68
CA GLN A 265 -7.57 -7.14 17.10
C GLN A 265 -8.77 -7.97 17.59
N LYS A 266 -9.57 -7.45 18.53
CA LYS A 266 -10.77 -8.14 19.02
C LYS A 266 -11.78 -8.42 17.91
N THR A 267 -11.95 -7.49 16.98
CA THR A 267 -12.84 -7.65 15.83
C THR A 267 -12.38 -8.80 14.93
N ILE A 268 -11.08 -8.88 14.65
CA ILE A 268 -10.49 -9.97 13.86
C ILE A 268 -10.58 -11.29 14.62
N GLU A 269 -10.21 -11.31 15.91
CA GLU A 269 -10.25 -12.47 16.79
C GLU A 269 -11.64 -13.09 16.90
N ASN A 270 -12.73 -12.31 16.82
CA ASN A 270 -14.09 -12.84 16.78
C ASN A 270 -14.39 -13.71 15.54
N PHE A 271 -13.57 -13.64 14.50
CA PHE A 271 -13.75 -14.37 13.25
C PHE A 271 -12.71 -15.47 13.02
N VAL A 272 -11.73 -15.60 13.92
CA VAL A 272 -10.64 -16.57 13.79
C VAL A 272 -10.51 -17.40 15.07
N ASP A 273 -10.31 -18.71 14.90
CA ASP A 273 -9.99 -19.59 16.01
C ASP A 273 -8.48 -19.60 16.25
N LYS A 274 -8.12 -19.58 17.53
CA LYS A 274 -6.75 -19.79 17.97
C LYS A 274 -6.42 -21.29 17.91
N ARG A 275 -5.55 -21.68 16.97
CA ARG A 275 -4.98 -23.02 16.89
C ARG A 275 -3.72 -23.16 17.75
N VAL A 276 -3.06 -24.30 17.66
CA VAL A 276 -1.78 -24.59 18.33
C VAL A 276 -0.72 -23.52 17.96
N ALA A 277 0.09 -23.13 18.95
CA ALA A 277 1.22 -22.21 18.79
C ALA A 277 0.88 -20.77 18.32
N ASN A 278 -0.19 -20.16 18.85
CA ASN A 278 -0.59 -18.78 18.56
C ASN A 278 -0.90 -18.50 17.08
N ILE A 279 -1.24 -19.53 16.29
CA ILE A 279 -1.68 -19.38 14.92
C ILE A 279 -3.19 -19.12 14.92
N PHE A 280 -3.61 -17.98 14.37
CA PHE A 280 -5.02 -17.65 14.20
C PHE A 280 -5.47 -17.98 12.78
N SER A 281 -6.61 -18.63 12.65
CA SER A 281 -7.15 -19.02 11.36
C SER A 281 -8.68 -18.96 11.37
N PRO A 282 -9.34 -18.64 10.25
CA PRO A 282 -10.78 -18.73 10.15
C PRO A 282 -11.29 -20.14 10.47
N LEU A 283 -12.53 -20.21 10.95
CA LEU A 283 -13.22 -21.46 11.27
C LEU A 283 -13.22 -22.41 10.06
N TYR A 284 -13.16 -23.71 10.35
CA TYR A 284 -13.27 -24.78 9.35
C TYR A 284 -12.24 -24.74 8.21
N GLY A 285 -11.12 -24.03 8.39
CA GLY A 285 -10.09 -23.93 7.35
C GLY A 285 -10.46 -23.03 6.18
N ARG A 286 -11.46 -22.16 6.35
CA ARG A 286 -11.84 -21.15 5.36
C ARG A 286 -10.72 -20.14 5.16
N LYS A 287 -10.70 -19.52 3.98
CA LYS A 287 -9.91 -18.30 3.74
C LYS A 287 -10.66 -17.10 4.28
N MET A 288 -9.96 -16.00 4.56
CA MET A 288 -10.60 -14.75 4.97
C MET A 288 -9.97 -13.56 4.26
N THR A 289 -10.83 -12.68 3.72
CA THR A 289 -10.44 -11.36 3.22
C THR A 289 -11.10 -10.29 4.08
N ILE A 290 -10.29 -9.35 4.55
CA ILE A 290 -10.75 -8.17 5.26
C ILE A 290 -10.57 -6.98 4.32
N PHE A 291 -11.67 -6.28 4.05
CA PHE A 291 -11.63 -4.95 3.46
C PHE A 291 -11.68 -3.91 4.59
N ILE A 292 -10.75 -2.97 4.56
CA ILE A 292 -10.69 -1.86 5.50
C ILE A 292 -11.11 -0.60 4.76
N ASP A 293 -12.22 0.00 5.19
CA ASP A 293 -12.71 1.25 4.62
C ASP A 293 -12.24 2.46 5.44
N ASP A 294 -12.08 3.61 4.78
CA ASP A 294 -11.71 4.90 5.39
C ASP A 294 -10.46 4.88 6.29
N ILE A 295 -9.37 4.30 5.78
CA ILE A 295 -8.10 4.20 6.49
C ILE A 295 -7.55 5.58 6.92
N ASN A 296 -7.81 6.63 6.16
CA ASN A 296 -7.33 7.99 6.44
C ASN A 296 -7.84 8.58 7.76
N THR A 297 -8.98 8.07 8.28
CA THR A 297 -9.56 8.57 9.53
C THR A 297 -9.07 7.80 10.76
N PHE A 298 -8.24 6.78 10.55
CA PHE A 298 -7.72 5.96 11.64
C PHE A 298 -6.77 6.76 12.52
N THR A 299 -7.22 7.05 13.75
CA THR A 299 -6.36 7.56 14.81
C THR A 299 -6.24 6.49 15.90
N PRO A 300 -5.15 5.71 15.89
CA PRO A 300 -4.87 4.63 16.85
C PRO A 300 -4.36 5.21 18.17
N THR A 301 -5.08 6.16 18.73
CA THR A 301 -4.67 6.97 19.88
C THR A 301 -5.11 6.39 21.22
N ALA A 302 -5.93 5.34 21.26
CA ALA A 302 -6.47 4.82 22.53
C ALA A 302 -6.18 3.33 22.77
N GLY A 303 -5.61 3.02 23.93
CA GLY A 303 -5.42 1.66 24.45
C GLY A 303 -4.27 1.59 25.47
N PRO A 304 -4.29 0.66 26.43
CA PRO A 304 -3.21 0.51 27.43
C PRO A 304 -1.83 0.36 26.80
N ALA A 305 -0.76 0.72 27.52
CA ALA A 305 0.61 0.46 27.07
C ALA A 305 0.80 -1.05 26.77
N GLY A 306 1.54 -1.38 25.71
CA GLY A 306 1.85 -2.77 25.35
C GLY A 306 0.79 -3.55 24.56
N THR A 307 -0.31 -2.92 24.10
CA THR A 307 -1.36 -3.61 23.30
C THR A 307 -1.09 -3.62 21.79
N GLY A 308 0.18 -3.62 21.37
CA GLY A 308 0.54 -3.70 19.94
C GLY A 308 0.08 -2.51 19.09
N LYS A 309 -0.19 -1.33 19.69
CA LYS A 309 -0.74 -0.17 18.98
C LYS A 309 0.22 0.31 17.91
N THR A 310 1.44 0.62 18.34
CA THR A 310 2.55 1.08 17.52
C THR A 310 2.88 0.09 16.40
N GLU A 311 2.88 -1.21 16.70
CA GLU A 311 3.13 -2.29 15.76
C GLU A 311 2.01 -2.38 14.71
N SER A 312 0.74 -2.30 15.12
CA SER A 312 -0.39 -2.33 14.19
C SER A 312 -0.36 -1.17 13.20
N ILE A 313 0.05 0.02 13.66
CA ILE A 313 0.17 1.22 12.81
C ILE A 313 1.34 1.09 11.85
N LYS A 314 2.47 0.58 12.35
CA LYS A 314 3.65 0.31 11.52
C LYS A 314 3.34 -0.73 10.45
N ASP A 315 2.66 -1.81 10.81
CA ASP A 315 2.27 -2.88 9.86
C ASP A 315 1.25 -2.37 8.85
N LEU A 316 0.29 -1.55 9.28
CA LEU A 316 -0.67 -0.91 8.37
C LEU A 316 0.02 0.06 7.41
N ALA A 317 0.88 0.95 7.91
CA ALA A 317 1.64 1.88 7.08
C ALA A 317 2.56 1.14 6.10
N LYS A 318 3.20 0.05 6.54
CA LYS A 318 4.00 -0.84 5.70
C LYS A 318 3.15 -1.48 4.60
N ALA A 319 1.96 -1.97 4.93
CA ALA A 319 1.02 -2.52 3.95
C ALA A 319 0.53 -1.46 2.94
N MET A 320 0.44 -0.20 3.37
CA MET A 320 0.06 0.93 2.52
C MET A 320 1.24 1.54 1.74
N GLY A 321 2.47 1.09 1.97
CA GLY A 321 3.66 1.69 1.35
C GLY A 321 3.95 3.11 1.83
N LEU A 322 3.38 3.52 2.97
CA LEU A 322 3.58 4.83 3.59
C LEU A 322 4.64 4.74 4.69
N LEU A 323 5.39 5.82 4.88
CA LEU A 323 6.30 5.94 6.02
C LEU A 323 5.50 6.26 7.28
N CYS A 324 5.67 5.46 8.34
CA CYS A 324 5.18 5.76 9.67
C CYS A 324 6.34 6.14 10.60
N VAL A 325 6.42 7.42 10.95
CA VAL A 325 7.37 7.98 11.91
C VAL A 325 6.84 7.76 13.32
N VAL A 326 7.52 6.91 14.08
CA VAL A 326 7.13 6.62 15.46
C VAL A 326 7.98 7.44 16.42
N THR A 327 7.33 8.31 17.19
CA THR A 327 7.95 9.16 18.20
C THR A 327 7.53 8.67 19.58
N ASN A 328 8.48 8.19 20.37
CA ASN A 328 8.20 7.79 21.75
C ASN A 328 8.17 9.04 22.64
N CYS A 329 7.02 9.33 23.24
CA CYS A 329 6.84 10.49 24.09
C CYS A 329 7.43 10.24 25.48
N VAL A 330 8.15 11.22 26.00
CA VAL A 330 8.82 11.15 27.30
C VAL A 330 8.38 12.30 28.19
N GLU A 331 8.44 12.10 29.50
CA GLU A 331 8.26 13.17 30.48
C GLU A 331 9.35 14.24 30.23
N GLY A 332 8.93 15.49 30.04
CA GLY A 332 9.82 16.62 29.69
C GLY A 332 9.88 16.97 28.19
N MET A 333 9.12 16.30 27.33
CA MET A 333 8.96 16.72 25.93
C MET A 333 8.22 18.07 25.85
N ASP A 334 8.77 19.03 25.11
CA ASP A 334 8.19 20.36 24.95
C ASP A 334 7.32 20.49 23.68
N TYR A 335 6.47 21.52 23.65
CA TYR A 335 5.56 21.78 22.52
C TYR A 335 6.33 22.12 21.23
N GLN A 336 7.56 22.64 21.34
CA GLN A 336 8.39 22.98 20.19
C GLN A 336 8.91 21.72 19.48
N SER A 337 9.32 20.70 20.22
CA SER A 337 9.75 19.42 19.65
C SER A 337 8.60 18.70 18.94
N ILE A 338 7.41 18.70 19.55
CA ILE A 338 6.20 18.13 18.94
C ILE A 338 5.80 18.93 17.69
N GLY A 339 5.82 20.27 17.77
CA GLY A 339 5.54 21.14 16.64
C GLY A 339 6.50 20.92 15.45
N LYS A 340 7.80 20.69 15.71
CA LYS A 340 8.77 20.33 14.66
C LYS A 340 8.43 19.01 13.98
N ASN A 341 8.03 18.00 14.75
CA ASN A 341 7.59 16.72 14.20
C ASN A 341 6.33 16.88 13.32
N LEU A 342 5.32 17.60 13.82
CA LEU A 342 4.10 17.89 13.06
C LEU A 342 4.39 18.66 11.77
N ASN A 343 5.26 19.66 11.82
CA ASN A 343 5.68 20.42 10.65
C ASN A 343 6.31 19.51 9.58
N ARG A 344 7.20 18.60 9.99
CA ARG A 344 7.82 17.63 9.06
C ARG A 344 6.79 16.70 8.44
N LEU A 345 5.87 16.15 9.24
CA LEU A 345 4.81 15.27 8.74
C LEU A 345 3.92 15.97 7.71
N CYS A 346 3.59 17.25 7.93
CA CYS A 346 2.79 18.05 6.99
C CYS A 346 3.52 18.28 5.65
N GLN A 347 4.86 18.27 5.64
CA GLN A 347 5.65 18.50 4.43
C GLN A 347 5.95 17.21 3.65
N THR A 348 6.02 16.07 4.34
CA THR A 348 6.43 14.80 3.74
C THR A 348 5.29 13.86 3.37
N ASP A 349 4.07 14.16 3.83
CA ASP A 349 2.88 13.32 3.66
C ASP A 349 3.04 11.93 4.29
N ASP A 350 3.83 11.88 5.37
CA ASP A 350 4.10 10.67 6.15
C ASP A 350 3.12 10.54 7.32
N TRP A 351 2.95 9.32 7.83
CA TRP A 351 2.19 9.05 9.04
C TRP A 351 3.02 9.30 10.30
N GLY A 352 2.42 9.90 11.31
CA GLY A 352 3.03 10.08 12.63
C GLY A 352 2.35 9.23 13.70
N CYS A 353 3.11 8.41 14.42
CA CYS A 353 2.66 7.66 15.59
C CYS A 353 3.38 8.17 16.84
N PHE A 354 2.66 8.88 17.70
CA PHE A 354 3.20 9.36 18.98
C PHE A 354 2.90 8.33 20.07
N ASP A 355 3.89 7.48 20.39
CA ASP A 355 3.78 6.43 21.41
C ASP A 355 3.92 7.03 22.82
N GLU A 356 3.36 6.37 23.83
CA GLU A 356 3.36 6.85 25.24
C GLU A 356 2.88 8.32 25.40
N PHE A 357 1.97 8.78 24.52
CA PHE A 357 1.48 10.16 24.46
C PHE A 357 0.92 10.68 25.80
N ASN A 358 0.42 9.76 26.63
CA ASN A 358 -0.07 10.03 27.98
C ASN A 358 1.03 10.48 28.98
N ARG A 359 2.32 10.40 28.62
CA ARG A 359 3.44 10.91 29.43
C ARG A 359 3.70 12.41 29.26
N ILE A 360 3.07 13.05 28.28
CA ILE A 360 3.23 14.48 28.03
C ILE A 360 2.40 15.26 29.05
N GLU A 361 2.98 16.33 29.60
CA GLU A 361 2.26 17.21 30.52
C GLU A 361 1.05 17.87 29.84
N ALA A 362 -0.06 18.00 30.59
CA ALA A 362 -1.30 18.60 30.09
C ALA A 362 -1.10 20.04 29.57
N SER A 363 -0.18 20.79 30.17
CA SER A 363 0.23 22.15 29.75
C SER A 363 0.77 22.16 28.31
N VAL A 364 1.63 21.19 27.97
CA VAL A 364 2.21 21.00 26.63
C VAL A 364 1.14 20.53 25.65
N LEU A 365 0.29 19.59 26.07
CA LEU A 365 -0.82 19.07 25.25
C LEU A 365 -1.79 20.16 24.81
N SER A 366 -2.06 21.16 25.66
CA SER A 366 -2.93 22.28 25.31
C SER A 366 -2.36 23.10 24.14
N VAL A 367 -1.05 23.29 24.09
CA VAL A 367 -0.39 24.00 22.98
C VAL A 367 -0.39 23.15 21.72
N VAL A 368 -0.04 21.86 21.84
CA VAL A 368 -0.05 20.90 20.72
C VAL A 368 -1.45 20.78 20.10
N SER A 369 -2.51 20.80 20.91
CA SER A 369 -3.90 20.79 20.41
C SER A 369 -4.20 21.99 19.50
N THR A 370 -3.66 23.16 19.83
CA THR A 370 -3.78 24.36 18.99
C THR A 370 -3.04 24.17 17.67
N GLN A 371 -1.85 23.58 17.71
CA GLN A 371 -1.06 23.27 16.50
C GLN A 371 -1.77 22.30 15.57
N VAL A 372 -2.31 21.21 16.11
CA VAL A 372 -3.10 20.23 15.35
C VAL A 372 -4.35 20.87 14.74
N LYS A 373 -5.03 21.75 15.49
CA LYS A 373 -6.21 22.45 14.99
C LYS A 373 -5.89 23.38 13.81
N SER A 374 -4.75 24.08 13.85
CA SER A 374 -4.28 24.89 12.71
C SER A 374 -4.01 24.04 11.48
N ILE A 375 -3.39 22.86 11.64
CA ILE A 375 -3.17 21.90 10.55
C ILE A 375 -4.52 21.45 9.96
N GLN A 376 -5.47 21.06 10.79
CA GLN A 376 -6.80 20.63 10.34
C GLN A 376 -7.55 21.72 9.58
N GLN A 377 -7.47 22.97 10.06
CA GLN A 377 -8.06 24.12 9.37
C GLN A 377 -7.39 24.36 8.02
N ALA A 378 -6.07 24.30 7.96
CA ALA A 378 -5.32 24.46 6.72
C ALA A 378 -5.71 23.40 5.68
N LEU A 379 -5.81 22.14 6.11
CA LEU A 379 -6.30 21.04 5.28
C LEU A 379 -7.73 21.29 4.78
N SER A 380 -8.64 21.75 5.65
CA SER A 380 -10.02 22.04 5.27
C SER A 380 -10.16 23.19 4.25
N LEU A 381 -9.25 24.16 4.32
CA LEU A 381 -9.23 25.33 3.44
C LEU A 381 -8.36 25.13 2.18
N HIS A 382 -7.70 23.97 2.06
CA HIS A 382 -6.79 23.61 0.97
C HIS A 382 -5.69 24.66 0.74
N VAL A 383 -5.14 25.22 1.83
CA VAL A 383 -4.05 26.21 1.74
C VAL A 383 -2.68 25.50 1.69
N GLU A 384 -1.80 25.97 0.82
CA GLU A 384 -0.45 25.41 0.64
C GLU A 384 0.52 25.82 1.78
N GLN A 385 0.21 26.89 2.52
CA GLN A 385 1.03 27.43 3.60
C GLN A 385 0.18 27.88 4.77
N PHE A 386 0.62 27.57 5.99
CA PHE A 386 -0.04 27.93 7.23
C PHE A 386 0.95 27.96 8.40
N PHE A 387 0.57 28.59 9.52
CA PHE A 387 1.43 28.80 10.69
C PHE A 387 0.78 28.26 11.96
N PHE A 388 1.61 27.73 12.86
CA PHE A 388 1.18 27.25 14.18
C PHE A 388 2.33 27.16 15.18
#